data_AF-A0A948GF07-F1
#
_entry.id   AF-A0A948GF07-F1
#
_cell.length_a   1.000
_cell.length_b   1.000
_cell.length_c   1.000
_cell.angle_alpha   90.00
_cell.angle_beta   90.00
_cell.angle_gamma   90.00
#
_symmetry.space_group_name_H-M   'P 1'
#
loop_
_entity.id
_entity.type
_entity.pdbx_description
1 polymer ?
#
loop_
_entity_poly.entity_id
_entity_poly.type
_entity_poly.pdbx_seq_one_letter_code
_entity_poly.pdbx_strand_id
1 'polypeptide(L)'
;MKNTILKLILSLLLLCFLCTSASAIVNHHVPVRLLYAQPDKNSGVVFEIPIEVALLSMTEDLNWFRVKIRFSVGFIHYEHYGWVNIPVGSTFNIPPLAPVNIP
;
A
#
# COMPACT_ATOMS: atom_id res chain seq x y z
N MET A 1 -46.89 -9.52 -22.87
CA MET A 1 -45.49 -9.90 -23.22
C MET A 1 -44.52 -8.71 -23.18
N LYS A 2 -44.82 -7.56 -23.79
CA LYS A 2 -43.93 -6.37 -23.81
C LYS A 2 -43.57 -5.83 -22.41
N ASN A 3 -44.53 -5.79 -21.49
CA ASN A 3 -44.32 -5.30 -20.12
C ASN A 3 -43.54 -6.30 -19.22
N THR A 4 -43.62 -7.59 -19.54
CA THR A 4 -42.89 -8.65 -18.81
C THR A 4 -41.40 -8.61 -19.15
N ILE A 5 -41.08 -8.37 -20.42
CA ILE A 5 -39.70 -8.21 -20.91
C ILE A 5 -39.06 -6.94 -20.32
N LEU A 6 -39.81 -5.83 -20.27
CA LEU A 6 -39.32 -4.57 -19.70
C LEU A 6 -38.95 -4.71 -18.21
N LYS A 7 -39.77 -5.42 -17.43
CA LYS A 7 -39.50 -5.68 -16.00
C LYS A 7 -38.25 -6.56 -15.80
N LEU A 8 -38.02 -7.51 -16.71
CA LEU A 8 -36.84 -8.38 -16.68
C LEU A 8 -35.55 -7.60 -16.93
N ILE A 9 -35.57 -6.70 -17.92
CA ILE A 9 -34.43 -5.82 -18.23
C ILE A 9 -34.12 -4.88 -17.07
N LEU A 10 -35.16 -4.30 -16.46
CA LEU A 10 -35.01 -3.39 -15.32
C LEU A 10 -34.45 -4.12 -14.07
N SER A 11 -34.91 -5.35 -13.83
CA SER A 11 -34.39 -6.20 -12.75
C SER A 11 -32.91 -6.54 -12.95
N LEU A 12 -32.53 -6.87 -14.19
CA LEU A 12 -31.14 -7.19 -14.53
C LEU A 12 -30.22 -5.97 -14.35
N LEU A 13 -30.66 -4.79 -14.77
CA LEU A 13 -29.92 -3.54 -14.58
C LEU A 13 -29.74 -3.20 -13.10
N LEU A 14 -30.78 -3.39 -12.29
CA LEU A 14 -30.73 -3.17 -10.85
C LEU A 14 -29.73 -4.14 -10.17
N LEU A 15 -29.71 -5.40 -10.63
CA LEU A 15 -28.77 -6.41 -10.14
C LEU A 15 -27.31 -6.06 -10.51
N CYS A 16 -27.07 -5.58 -11.73
CA CYS A 16 -25.73 -5.13 -12.13
C CYS A 16 -25.25 -3.91 -11.33
N PHE A 17 -26.15 -3.00 -10.95
CA PHE A 17 -25.81 -1.82 -10.14
C PHE A 17 -25.40 -2.20 -8.71
N LEU A 18 -25.98 -3.26 -8.15
CA LEU A 18 -25.63 -3.77 -6.82
C LEU A 18 -24.28 -4.48 -6.75
N CYS A 19 -23.70 -4.88 -7.89
CA CYS A 19 -22.43 -5.61 -7.96
C CYS A 19 -21.16 -4.72 -8.04
N THR A 20 -21.27 -3.39 -8.02
CA THR A 20 -20.10 -2.49 -8.23
C THR A 20 -19.27 -2.16 -6.99
N SER A 21 -19.61 -2.66 -5.79
CA SER A 21 -18.80 -2.40 -4.59
C SER A 21 -17.81 -3.54 -4.31
N ALA A 22 -16.85 -3.75 -5.21
CA ALA A 22 -15.64 -4.51 -4.92
C ALA A 22 -14.45 -3.57 -5.04
N SER A 23 -14.18 -2.85 -3.95
CA SER A 23 -12.97 -2.04 -3.82
C SER A 23 -11.76 -2.97 -3.91
N ALA A 24 -11.03 -2.93 -5.02
CA ALA A 24 -9.76 -3.62 -5.14
C ALA A 24 -8.78 -3.00 -4.14
N ILE A 25 -8.46 -3.72 -3.05
CA ILE A 25 -7.33 -3.37 -2.19
C ILE A 25 -6.08 -3.64 -3.01
N VAL A 26 -5.54 -2.58 -3.59
CA VAL A 26 -4.30 -2.62 -4.34
C VAL A 26 -3.16 -2.71 -3.32
N ASN A 27 -2.74 -3.94 -3.01
CA ASN A 27 -1.53 -4.21 -2.24
C ASN A 27 -0.31 -3.88 -3.12
N HIS A 28 0.17 -2.64 -3.06
CA HIS A 28 1.49 -2.30 -3.60
C HIS A 28 2.56 -2.86 -2.66
N HIS A 29 2.99 -4.08 -2.93
CA HIS A 29 4.21 -4.66 -2.34
C HIS A 29 5.40 -3.94 -2.97
N VAL A 30 6.08 -3.10 -2.19
CA VAL A 30 7.35 -2.51 -2.62
C VAL A 30 8.42 -3.58 -2.41
N PRO A 31 9.01 -4.14 -3.48
CA PRO A 31 9.93 -5.27 -3.34
C PRO A 31 11.21 -4.88 -2.61
N VAL A 32 11.80 -5.89 -1.98
CA VAL A 32 13.10 -5.91 -1.28
C VAL A 32 14.13 -5.07 -2.04
N ARG A 33 14.75 -4.09 -1.37
CA ARG A 33 15.75 -3.22 -2.01
C ARG A 33 17.12 -3.89 -2.00
N LEU A 34 17.73 -4.01 -3.18
CA LEU A 34 19.08 -4.55 -3.32
C LEU A 34 20.12 -3.47 -2.94
N LEU A 35 21.07 -3.82 -2.07
CA LEU A 35 22.26 -3.02 -1.80
C LEU A 35 23.33 -3.43 -2.81
N TYR A 36 23.64 -2.50 -3.70
CA TYR A 36 24.62 -2.67 -4.76
C TYR A 36 26.02 -2.29 -4.26
N ALA A 37 27.06 -2.97 -4.74
CA ALA A 37 28.46 -2.71 -4.36
C ALA A 37 28.94 -1.32 -4.80
N GLN A 38 28.32 -0.78 -5.84
CA GLN A 38 28.62 0.52 -6.44
C GLN A 38 27.30 1.20 -6.82
N PRO A 39 27.28 2.53 -7.07
CA PRO A 39 26.11 3.25 -7.55
C PRO A 39 25.79 2.94 -9.03
N ASP A 40 25.77 1.66 -9.38
CA ASP A 40 25.43 1.11 -10.69
C ASP A 40 24.49 -0.10 -10.51
N LYS A 41 23.37 -0.10 -11.22
CA LYS A 41 22.38 -1.18 -11.23
C LYS A 41 22.92 -2.51 -11.77
N ASN A 42 24.02 -2.48 -12.51
CA ASN A 42 24.71 -3.67 -13.02
C ASN A 42 25.82 -4.17 -12.08
N SER A 43 26.11 -3.43 -11.01
CA SER A 43 27.12 -3.88 -10.04
C SER A 43 26.59 -5.06 -9.23
N GLY A 44 27.51 -5.85 -8.66
CA GLY A 44 27.15 -6.98 -7.82
C GLY A 44 26.30 -6.56 -6.62
N VAL A 45 25.32 -7.39 -6.27
CA VAL A 45 24.53 -7.22 -5.05
C VAL A 45 25.38 -7.66 -3.86
N VAL A 46 25.54 -6.77 -2.88
CA VAL A 46 26.26 -7.03 -1.62
C VAL A 46 25.31 -7.58 -0.57
N PHE A 47 24.08 -7.07 -0.54
CA PHE A 47 23.11 -7.42 0.48
C PHE A 47 21.68 -7.16 0.01
N GLU A 48 20.74 -8.03 0.38
CA GLU A 48 19.32 -7.79 0.17
C GLU A 48 18.76 -7.10 1.41
N ILE A 49 18.33 -5.84 1.28
CA ILE A 49 17.79 -5.08 2.41
C ILE A 49 16.39 -5.60 2.71
N PRO A 50 16.18 -6.28 3.86
CA PRO A 50 14.97 -7.06 4.14
C PRO A 50 13.87 -6.18 4.74
N ILE A 51 13.64 -5.01 4.13
CA ILE A 51 12.60 -4.06 4.52
C ILE A 51 11.50 -4.11 3.48
N GLU A 52 10.31 -4.49 3.92
CA GLU A 52 9.07 -4.43 3.14
C GLU A 52 8.22 -3.30 3.69
N VAL A 53 7.72 -2.44 2.79
CA VAL A 53 6.75 -1.40 3.10
C VAL A 53 5.52 -1.63 2.23
N ALA A 54 4.38 -1.86 2.86
CA ALA A 54 3.11 -2.06 2.19
C ALA A 54 2.09 -0.99 2.63
N LEU A 55 1.43 -0.38 1.65
CA LEU A 55 0.27 0.48 1.89
C LEU A 55 -0.96 -0.41 2.06
N LEU A 56 -1.67 -0.26 3.18
CA LEU A 56 -2.85 -1.06 3.50
C LEU A 56 -4.15 -0.32 3.20
N SER A 57 -4.21 0.97 3.57
CA SER A 57 -5.40 1.80 3.41
C SER A 57 -5.05 3.28 3.49
N MET A 58 -5.98 4.15 3.11
CA MET A 58 -5.87 5.60 3.23
C MET A 58 -7.18 6.19 3.77
N THR A 59 -7.11 7.35 4.41
CA THR A 59 -8.30 8.12 4.78
C THR A 59 -8.94 8.77 3.55
N GLU A 60 -10.23 9.13 3.63
CA GLU A 60 -10.96 9.75 2.51
C GLU A 60 -10.35 11.09 2.07
N ASP A 61 -9.78 11.85 3.01
CA ASP A 61 -9.10 13.12 2.77
C ASP A 61 -7.67 12.96 2.21
N LEU A 62 -7.21 11.71 2.04
CA LEU A 62 -5.89 11.34 1.53
C LEU A 62 -4.69 11.90 2.32
N ASN A 63 -4.91 12.36 3.55
CA ASN A 63 -3.84 12.90 4.39
C ASN A 63 -3.14 11.83 5.23
N TRP A 64 -3.80 10.70 5.47
CA TRP A 64 -3.27 9.62 6.30
C TRP A 64 -3.25 8.29 5.57
N PHE A 65 -2.12 7.59 5.68
CA PHE A 65 -1.87 6.31 5.04
C PHE A 65 -1.55 5.28 6.11
N ARG A 66 -2.29 4.17 6.11
CA ARG A 66 -1.98 3.04 6.97
C ARG A 66 -0.93 2.18 6.29
N VAL A 67 0.21 2.01 6.95
CA VAL A 67 1.35 1.27 6.41
C VAL A 67 1.68 0.07 7.30
N LYS A 68 2.13 -0.99 6.65
CA LYS A 68 2.80 -2.12 7.28
C LYS A 68 4.29 -2.02 6.94
N ILE A 69 5.12 -2.02 7.97
CA ILE A 69 6.58 -2.12 7.82
C ILE A 69 7.00 -3.47 8.39
N ARG A 70 7.65 -4.27 7.57
CA ARG A 70 8.23 -5.55 7.99
C ARG A 70 9.73 -5.51 7.76
N PHE A 71 10.47 -5.92 8.77
CA PHE A 71 11.92 -6.01 8.74
C PHE A 71 12.35 -7.39 9.22
N SER A 72 13.26 -8.06 8.51
CA SER A 72 13.74 -9.39 8.91
C SER A 72 15.25 -9.47 8.95
N VAL A 73 15.87 -9.79 10.08
CA VAL A 73 17.32 -9.98 10.20
C VAL A 73 17.59 -11.40 10.71
N GLY A 74 18.11 -12.25 9.83
CA GLY A 74 18.26 -13.68 10.13
C GLY A 74 16.92 -14.30 10.50
N PHE A 75 16.84 -14.87 11.71
CA PHE A 75 15.62 -15.46 12.27
C PHE A 75 14.70 -14.47 12.99
N ILE A 76 15.13 -13.20 13.11
CA ILE A 76 14.37 -12.18 13.82
C ILE A 76 13.47 -11.46 12.82
N HIS A 77 12.17 -11.42 13.12
CA HIS A 77 11.17 -10.72 12.30
C HIS A 77 10.49 -9.64 13.13
N TYR A 78 10.54 -8.40 12.62
CA TYR A 78 9.82 -7.26 13.16
C TYR A 78 8.69 -6.89 12.21
N GLU A 79 7.52 -6.66 12.76
CA GLU A 79 6.34 -6.25 12.02
C GLU A 79 5.62 -5.13 12.79
N HIS A 80 5.42 -4.00 12.12
CA HIS A 80 4.74 -2.85 12.69
C HIS A 80 3.66 -2.34 11.76
N TYR A 81 2.54 -1.95 12.36
CA TYR A 81 1.42 -1.29 11.70
C TYR A 81 1.31 0.12 12.25
N GLY A 82 1.18 1.10 11.37
CA GLY A 82 1.08 2.49 11.76
C GLY A 82 0.32 3.31 10.75
N TRP A 83 0.03 4.55 11.15
CA TRP A 83 -0.49 5.58 10.26
C TRP A 83 0.60 6.63 10.05
N VAL A 84 0.82 7.01 8.80
CA VAL A 84 1.70 8.12 8.43
C VAL A 84 0.87 9.25 7.85
N ASN A 85 1.13 10.46 8.31
CA ASN A 85 0.51 11.66 7.76
C ASN A 85 1.37 12.17 6.59
N ILE A 86 0.82 12.17 5.39
CA ILE A 86 1.44 12.73 4.18
C ILE A 86 0.40 13.63 3.53
N PRO A 87 0.31 14.91 3.92
CA PRO A 87 -0.72 15.80 3.40
C PRO A 87 -0.57 15.97 1.89
N VAL A 88 -1.69 15.88 1.15
CA VAL A 88 -1.68 16.11 -0.30
C VAL A 88 -1.23 17.56 -0.57
N GLY A 89 -0.20 17.73 -1.38
CA GLY A 89 0.40 19.04 -1.69
C GLY A 89 1.58 19.43 -0.80
N SER A 90 1.98 18.59 0.15
CA SER A 90 3.24 18.76 0.88
C SER A 90 4.43 18.36 -0.02
N THR A 91 5.46 19.21 -0.09
CA THR A 91 6.77 18.79 -0.59
C THR A 91 7.33 17.79 0.42
N PHE A 92 7.91 16.69 -0.07
CA PHE A 92 8.53 15.65 0.76
C PHE A 92 9.76 16.23 1.47
N ASN A 93 9.52 16.92 2.58
CA ASN A 93 10.55 17.51 3.41
C ASN A 93 10.84 16.46 4.48
N ILE A 94 11.92 15.69 4.30
CA ILE A 94 12.32 14.66 5.26
C ILE A 94 12.72 15.38 6.55
N PRO A 95 11.92 15.32 7.63
CA PRO A 95 12.35 15.92 8.88
C PRO A 95 13.58 15.16 9.38
N PRO A 96 14.52 15.82 10.08
CA PRO A 96 15.64 15.14 10.70
C PRO A 96 15.11 14.00 11.57
N LEU A 97 15.71 12.81 11.42
CA LEU A 97 15.31 11.61 12.16
C LEU A 97 15.26 11.93 13.65
N ALA A 98 14.07 11.81 14.24
CA ALA A 98 13.93 11.95 15.68
C ALA A 98 14.77 10.86 16.37
N PRO A 99 15.45 11.17 17.49
CA PRO A 99 16.21 10.17 18.22
C PRO A 99 15.28 9.04 18.65
N VAL A 100 15.61 7.83 18.21
CA VAL A 100 14.92 6.61 18.64
C VAL A 100 15.29 6.37 20.10
N ASN A 101 14.34 6.59 21.01
CA ASN A 101 14.48 6.16 22.39
C ASN A 101 14.35 4.63 22.41
N ILE A 102 15.50 3.95 22.47
CA ILE A 102 15.57 2.52 22.71
C ILE A 102 15.46 2.32 24.24
N PRO A 103 14.53 1.49 24.75
CA PRO A 103 14.44 1.18 26.17
C PRO A 103 15.67 0.45 26.72
#